data_AF-A0A958BAV9-F1
#
_entry.id   AF-A0A958BAV9-F1
#
_cell.length_a   1.000
_cell.length_b   1.000
_cell.length_c   1.000
_cell.angle_alpha   90.00
_cell.angle_beta   90.00
_cell.angle_gamma   90.00
#
_symmetry.space_group_name_H-M   'P 1'
#
loop_
_entity.id
_entity.type
_entity.pdbx_description
1 polymer ?
#
loop_
_entity_poly.entity_id
_entity_poly.type
_entity_poly.pdbx_seq_one_letter_code
_entity_poly.pdbx_strand_id
1 'polypeptide(L)'
;MYHTFNGQKHPFITLQAFREKWGLPDSFTLEAFERKDWNVGSMDGSGPGLITMRQAVVDAVPNTLAWADLPTLTAQLVAVFREHMEATNAAVGLQEVEIDFAVAGFSDVLNIALYELLRLRQMHRADTAPIKNQFDFASLYQSWLDDSARIATTAHTYPHNHTTFTVRTVYNAYGRVGLAVHTPTGVEYVADSRLACPAAHYMRDLCRDVTTALVQALES
;
A
#
# COMPACT_ATOMS: atom_id res chain seq x y z
N MET A 1 6.18 9.86 11.75
CA MET A 1 5.66 8.71 10.97
C MET A 1 6.60 7.54 11.20
N TYR A 2 6.14 6.29 11.13
CA TYR A 2 7.02 5.12 11.22
C TYR A 2 6.79 4.24 10.00
N HIS A 3 7.85 3.63 9.50
CA HIS A 3 7.77 2.53 8.54
C HIS A 3 8.59 1.37 9.06
N THR A 4 8.11 0.15 8.86
CA THR A 4 8.91 -1.04 9.14
C THR A 4 9.51 -1.53 7.83
N PHE A 5 10.80 -1.86 7.82
CA PHE A 5 11.45 -2.61 6.75
C PHE A 5 12.55 -3.46 7.36
N ASN A 6 12.84 -4.62 6.76
CA ASN A 6 13.74 -5.62 7.32
C ASN A 6 13.37 -6.02 8.78
N GLY A 7 12.07 -6.04 9.11
CA GLY A 7 11.56 -6.37 10.43
C GLY A 7 11.84 -5.34 11.53
N GLN A 8 12.36 -4.16 11.20
CA GLN A 8 12.66 -3.11 12.16
C GLN A 8 11.81 -1.86 11.89
N LYS A 9 11.23 -1.31 12.96
CA LYS A 9 10.42 -0.09 12.90
C LYS A 9 11.34 1.13 12.96
N HIS A 10 11.30 1.96 11.93
CA HIS A 10 12.14 3.13 11.81
C HIS A 10 11.31 4.42 11.89
N PRO A 11 11.71 5.41 12.72
CA PRO A 11 11.07 6.71 12.75
C PRO A 11 11.46 7.52 11.51
N PHE A 12 10.47 8.08 10.84
CA PHE A 12 10.65 9.02 9.74
C PHE A 12 10.42 10.44 10.24
N ILE A 13 11.42 11.29 10.01
CA ILE A 13 11.31 12.74 10.14
C ILE A 13 10.81 13.33 8.82
N THR A 14 10.20 14.52 8.87
CA THR A 14 9.74 15.17 7.64
C THR A 14 10.94 15.68 6.84
N LEU A 15 10.81 15.75 5.51
CA LEU A 15 11.82 16.36 4.65
C LEU A 15 12.14 17.80 5.08
N GLN A 16 11.15 18.56 5.54
CA GLN A 16 11.38 19.90 6.09
C GLN A 16 12.28 19.88 7.32
N ALA A 17 11.97 19.06 8.33
CA ALA A 17 12.78 18.96 9.55
C ALA A 17 14.21 18.49 9.26
N PHE A 18 14.38 17.55 8.31
CA PHE A 18 15.70 17.10 7.90
C PHE A 18 16.51 18.23 7.23
N ARG A 19 15.87 19.00 6.33
CA ARG A 19 16.52 20.12 5.65
C ARG A 19 16.95 21.22 6.63
N GLU A 20 16.06 21.59 7.56
CA GLU A 20 16.35 22.56 8.61
C GLU A 20 17.51 22.11 9.50
N LYS A 21 17.54 20.84 9.90
CA LYS A 21 18.61 20.27 10.74
C LYS A 21 19.99 20.34 10.08
N TRP A 22 20.08 20.08 8.77
CA TRP A 22 21.34 19.97 8.05
C TRP A 22 21.68 21.19 7.17
N GLY A 23 20.87 22.26 7.22
CA GLY A 23 21.06 23.46 6.41
C GLY A 23 20.87 23.26 4.91
N LEU A 24 20.09 22.24 4.51
CA LEU A 24 19.94 21.83 3.12
C LEU A 24 18.97 22.76 2.36
N PRO A 25 19.21 23.01 1.06
CA PRO A 25 18.32 23.83 0.25
C PRO A 25 16.98 23.13 -0.03
N ASP A 26 15.99 23.90 -0.49
CA ASP A 26 14.69 23.36 -0.89
C ASP A 26 14.78 22.35 -2.05
N SER A 27 15.86 22.41 -2.82
CA SER A 27 16.17 21.46 -3.90
C SER A 27 16.63 20.10 -3.41
N PHE A 28 16.93 19.92 -2.11
CA PHE A 28 17.14 18.59 -1.54
C PHE A 28 15.80 17.88 -1.42
N THR A 29 15.43 17.15 -2.47
CA THR A 29 14.17 16.44 -2.60
C THR A 29 14.41 15.04 -3.11
N LEU A 30 13.44 14.15 -2.95
CA LEU A 30 13.56 12.80 -3.50
C LEU A 30 13.69 12.83 -5.04
N GLU A 31 13.04 13.77 -5.71
CA GLU A 31 13.16 13.99 -7.17
C GLU A 31 14.57 14.37 -7.61
N ALA A 32 15.38 14.97 -6.75
CA ALA A 32 16.78 15.28 -7.05
C ALA A 32 17.65 14.03 -7.18
N PHE A 33 17.22 12.91 -6.58
CA PHE A 33 17.94 11.64 -6.57
C PHE A 33 17.35 10.65 -7.56
N GLU A 34 16.03 10.53 -7.57
CA GLU A 34 15.30 9.68 -8.51
C GLU A 34 14.14 10.47 -9.08
N ARG A 35 14.33 11.01 -10.29
CA ARG A 35 13.26 11.66 -11.03
C ARG A 35 12.14 10.65 -11.30
N LYS A 36 10.91 11.12 -11.22
CA LYS A 36 9.73 10.35 -11.62
C LYS A 36 9.50 10.64 -13.10
N ASP A 37 9.43 9.61 -13.93
CA ASP A 37 8.93 9.76 -15.29
C ASP A 37 7.41 9.90 -15.19
N TRP A 38 6.88 11.06 -15.55
CA TRP A 38 5.50 11.50 -15.25
C TRP A 38 4.40 10.82 -16.09
N ASN A 39 4.65 9.66 -16.70
CA ASN A 39 3.64 8.89 -17.43
C ASN A 39 2.89 7.92 -16.50
N VAL A 40 2.41 8.43 -15.37
CA VAL A 40 1.62 7.65 -14.40
C VAL A 40 0.18 8.15 -14.51
N GLY A 41 -0.79 7.24 -14.64
CA GLY A 41 -2.19 7.61 -14.79
C GLY A 41 -2.69 8.54 -13.67
N SER A 42 -3.66 9.39 -13.99
CA SER A 42 -4.24 10.35 -13.07
C SER A 42 -5.57 9.84 -12.53
N MET A 43 -5.80 10.05 -11.23
CA MET A 43 -7.14 9.86 -10.65
C MET A 43 -8.02 11.11 -10.81
N ASP A 44 -7.48 12.22 -11.30
CA ASP A 44 -8.24 13.45 -11.53
C ASP A 44 -9.29 13.21 -12.62
N GLY A 45 -10.56 13.40 -12.29
CA GLY A 45 -11.69 13.14 -13.20
C GLY A 45 -12.19 11.70 -13.23
N SER A 46 -11.44 10.74 -12.67
CA SER A 46 -11.81 9.31 -12.61
C SER A 46 -12.74 8.94 -11.45
N GLY A 47 -13.09 9.91 -10.59
CA GLY A 47 -13.88 9.71 -9.37
C GLY A 47 -15.14 8.84 -9.55
N PRO A 48 -16.02 9.12 -10.53
CA PRO A 48 -17.22 8.29 -10.75
C PRO A 48 -16.90 6.84 -11.11
N GLY A 49 -15.94 6.60 -12.01
CA GLY A 49 -15.55 5.24 -12.42
C GLY A 49 -14.93 4.44 -11.26
N LEU A 50 -14.08 5.09 -10.46
CA LEU A 50 -13.48 4.47 -9.27
C LEU A 50 -14.53 4.14 -8.19
N ILE A 51 -15.58 4.96 -8.05
CA ILE A 51 -16.70 4.67 -7.15
C ILE A 51 -17.48 3.45 -7.68
N THR A 52 -17.81 3.40 -8.97
CA THR A 52 -18.50 2.26 -9.59
C THR A 52 -17.70 0.97 -9.45
N MET A 53 -16.39 1.01 -9.69
CA MET A 53 -15.50 -0.14 -9.50
C MET A 53 -15.52 -0.61 -8.04
N ARG A 54 -15.39 0.30 -7.06
CA ARG A 54 -15.43 -0.06 -5.64
C ARG A 54 -16.75 -0.74 -5.29
N GLN A 55 -17.86 -0.17 -5.75
CA GLN A 55 -19.19 -0.72 -5.49
C GLN A 55 -19.33 -2.12 -6.09
N ALA A 56 -18.92 -2.31 -7.36
CA ALA A 56 -19.04 -3.61 -8.02
C ALA A 56 -18.22 -4.72 -7.35
N VAL A 57 -17.00 -4.41 -6.89
CA VAL A 57 -16.16 -5.38 -6.17
C VAL A 57 -16.76 -5.73 -4.80
N VAL A 58 -17.32 -4.74 -4.09
CA VAL A 58 -17.99 -4.99 -2.79
C VAL A 58 -19.30 -5.78 -2.99
N ASP A 59 -20.10 -5.45 -3.99
CA ASP A 59 -21.37 -6.13 -4.30
C ASP A 59 -21.18 -7.57 -4.80
N ALA A 60 -19.98 -7.91 -5.28
CA ALA A 60 -19.61 -9.28 -5.62
C ALA A 60 -19.44 -10.17 -4.39
N VAL A 61 -19.36 -9.61 -3.18
CA VAL A 61 -19.38 -10.39 -1.93
C VAL A 61 -20.83 -10.79 -1.62
N PRO A 62 -21.15 -12.09 -1.54
CA PRO A 62 -22.50 -12.53 -1.24
C PRO A 62 -22.89 -12.18 0.20
N ASN A 63 -24.19 -12.07 0.49
CA ASN A 63 -24.68 -11.85 1.86
C ASN A 63 -24.38 -13.01 2.82
N THR A 64 -24.08 -14.19 2.26
CA THR A 64 -23.82 -15.42 3.01
C THR A 64 -22.75 -16.22 2.29
N LEU A 65 -21.73 -16.66 3.01
CA LEU A 65 -20.55 -17.31 2.47
C LEU A 65 -20.14 -18.49 3.36
N ALA A 66 -20.07 -19.68 2.78
CA ALA A 66 -19.48 -20.82 3.44
C ALA A 66 -17.96 -20.71 3.47
N TRP A 67 -17.35 -21.14 4.58
CA TRP A 67 -15.89 -21.11 4.76
C TRP A 67 -15.11 -21.84 3.66
N ALA A 68 -15.67 -22.92 3.11
CA ALA A 68 -15.04 -23.69 2.04
C ALA A 68 -14.95 -22.93 0.71
N ASP A 69 -15.84 -21.97 0.49
CA ASP A 69 -15.92 -21.19 -0.76
C ASP A 69 -15.04 -19.93 -0.71
N LEU A 70 -14.53 -19.56 0.47
CA LEU A 70 -13.75 -18.34 0.68
C LEU A 70 -12.54 -18.22 -0.28
N PRO A 71 -11.70 -19.27 -0.51
CA PRO A 71 -10.59 -19.16 -1.46
C PRO A 71 -11.05 -18.91 -2.90
N THR A 72 -12.15 -19.56 -3.32
CA THR A 72 -12.73 -19.39 -4.66
C THR A 72 -13.26 -17.97 -4.84
N LEU A 73 -13.99 -17.45 -3.85
CA LEU A 73 -14.49 -16.08 -3.88
C LEU A 73 -13.35 -15.06 -3.93
N THR A 74 -12.26 -15.25 -3.17
CA THR A 74 -11.10 -14.36 -3.24
C THR A 74 -10.54 -14.24 -4.66
N ALA A 75 -10.39 -15.36 -5.38
CA ALA A 75 -9.94 -15.33 -6.77
C ALA A 75 -10.93 -14.62 -7.71
N GLN A 76 -12.25 -14.82 -7.49
CA GLN A 76 -13.29 -14.13 -8.25
C GLN A 76 -13.27 -12.61 -8.03
N LEU A 77 -13.11 -12.16 -6.78
CA LEU A 77 -13.01 -10.73 -6.46
C LEU A 77 -11.82 -10.06 -7.15
N VAL A 78 -10.68 -10.75 -7.27
CA VAL A 78 -9.51 -10.26 -8.01
C VAL A 78 -9.83 -10.12 -9.51
N ALA A 79 -10.56 -11.08 -10.10
CA ALA A 79 -10.99 -11.00 -11.49
C ALA A 79 -11.97 -9.84 -11.73
N VAL A 80 -12.96 -9.66 -10.84
CA VAL A 80 -13.90 -8.52 -10.89
C VAL A 80 -13.16 -7.19 -10.78
N PHE A 81 -12.20 -7.08 -9.85
CA PHE A 81 -11.38 -5.88 -9.71
C PHE A 81 -10.61 -5.57 -10.99
N ARG A 82 -9.94 -6.57 -11.60
CA ARG A 82 -9.23 -6.40 -12.87
C ARG A 82 -10.15 -5.93 -13.98
N GLU A 83 -11.28 -6.60 -14.18
CA GLU A 83 -12.26 -6.27 -15.22
C GLU A 83 -12.71 -4.81 -15.12
N HIS A 84 -13.08 -4.37 -13.91
CA HIS A 84 -13.51 -2.99 -13.71
C HIS A 84 -12.37 -1.97 -13.82
N MET A 85 -11.14 -2.34 -13.45
CA MET A 85 -9.96 -1.49 -13.63
C MET A 85 -9.69 -1.26 -15.11
N GLU A 86 -9.72 -2.32 -15.92
CA GLU A 86 -9.54 -2.27 -17.38
C GLU A 86 -10.66 -1.45 -18.04
N ALA A 87 -11.92 -1.64 -17.63
CA ALA A 87 -13.06 -0.88 -18.13
C ALA A 87 -12.97 0.63 -17.78
N THR A 88 -12.45 0.95 -16.60
CA THR A 88 -12.29 2.34 -16.14
C THR A 88 -11.00 2.98 -16.66
N ASN A 89 -10.07 2.19 -17.20
CA ASN A 89 -8.72 2.65 -17.54
C ASN A 89 -8.69 3.75 -18.61
N ALA A 90 -9.70 3.83 -19.49
CA ALA A 90 -9.81 4.92 -20.45
C ALA A 90 -9.87 6.31 -19.77
N ALA A 91 -10.37 6.41 -18.54
CA ALA A 91 -10.41 7.63 -17.75
C ALA A 91 -9.16 7.83 -16.87
N VAL A 92 -8.56 6.74 -16.38
CA VAL A 92 -7.39 6.80 -15.47
C VAL A 92 -6.07 6.96 -16.25
N GLY A 93 -5.96 6.32 -17.40
CA GLY A 93 -4.79 6.39 -18.28
C GLY A 93 -3.57 5.61 -17.76
N LEU A 94 -3.77 4.45 -17.12
CA LEU A 94 -2.68 3.58 -16.70
C LEU A 94 -2.14 2.73 -17.85
N GLN A 95 -0.86 2.43 -17.78
CA GLN A 95 -0.22 1.38 -18.58
C GLN A 95 -0.63 0.00 -18.07
N GLU A 96 -0.56 -1.01 -18.94
CA GLU A 96 -0.89 -2.40 -18.59
C GLU A 96 -0.12 -2.88 -17.35
N VAL A 97 1.18 -2.58 -17.28
CA VAL A 97 2.02 -2.93 -16.14
C VAL A 97 1.55 -2.28 -14.82
N GLU A 98 0.96 -1.09 -14.88
CA GLU A 98 0.43 -0.40 -13.69
C GLU A 98 -0.90 -1.01 -13.24
N ILE A 99 -1.73 -1.47 -14.17
CA ILE A 99 -2.94 -2.26 -13.86
C ILE A 99 -2.51 -3.57 -13.19
N ASP A 100 -1.53 -4.27 -13.75
CA ASP A 100 -1.02 -5.52 -13.17
C ASP A 100 -0.48 -5.32 -11.76
N PHE A 101 0.25 -4.22 -11.50
CA PHE A 101 0.69 -3.88 -10.14
C PHE A 101 -0.49 -3.62 -9.19
N ALA A 102 -1.52 -2.90 -9.64
CA ALA A 102 -2.70 -2.64 -8.81
C ALA A 102 -3.47 -3.94 -8.48
N VAL A 103 -3.64 -4.82 -9.49
CA VAL A 103 -4.31 -6.11 -9.33
C VAL A 103 -3.50 -7.04 -8.41
N ALA A 104 -2.18 -7.07 -8.56
CA ALA A 104 -1.30 -7.84 -7.67
C ALA A 104 -1.41 -7.35 -6.21
N GLY A 105 -1.35 -6.03 -5.99
CA GLY A 105 -1.50 -5.47 -4.64
C GLY A 105 -2.86 -5.77 -4.00
N PHE A 106 -3.95 -5.68 -4.77
CA PHE A 106 -5.28 -6.08 -4.31
C PHE A 106 -5.34 -7.57 -3.95
N SER A 107 -4.81 -8.44 -4.83
CA SER A 107 -4.74 -9.88 -4.61
C SER A 107 -3.92 -10.25 -3.37
N ASP A 108 -2.77 -9.61 -3.15
CA ASP A 108 -1.91 -9.88 -2.00
C ASP A 108 -2.64 -9.56 -0.70
N VAL A 109 -3.29 -8.40 -0.62
CA VAL A 109 -4.04 -8.00 0.58
C VAL A 109 -5.22 -8.95 0.84
N LEU A 110 -5.96 -9.35 -0.19
CA LEU A 110 -7.04 -10.33 -0.02
C LEU A 110 -6.54 -11.70 0.40
N ASN A 111 -5.39 -12.16 -0.13
CA ASN A 111 -4.80 -13.43 0.27
C ASN A 111 -4.36 -13.41 1.74
N ILE A 112 -3.75 -12.31 2.21
CA ILE A 112 -3.38 -12.18 3.62
C ILE A 112 -4.63 -12.15 4.50
N ALA A 113 -5.70 -11.45 4.08
CA ALA A 113 -6.98 -11.48 4.79
C ALA A 113 -7.61 -12.88 4.84
N LEU A 114 -7.61 -13.61 3.72
CA LEU A 114 -8.04 -15.01 3.63
C LEU A 114 -7.32 -15.88 4.66
N TYR A 115 -5.99 -15.82 4.69
CA TYR A 115 -5.20 -16.63 5.64
C TYR A 115 -5.48 -16.25 7.09
N GLU A 116 -5.66 -14.96 7.40
CA GLU A 116 -6.00 -14.51 8.74
C GLU A 116 -7.38 -15.01 9.17
N LEU A 117 -8.37 -14.96 8.28
CA LEU A 117 -9.72 -15.48 8.55
C LEU A 117 -9.69 -17.00 8.79
N LEU A 118 -8.95 -17.76 7.98
CA LEU A 118 -8.77 -19.20 8.17
C LEU A 118 -8.06 -19.53 9.49
N ARG A 119 -7.04 -18.73 9.86
CA ARG A 119 -6.34 -18.86 11.14
C ARG A 119 -7.28 -18.62 12.31
N LEU A 120 -8.09 -17.56 12.26
CA LEU A 120 -9.09 -17.25 13.28
C LEU A 120 -10.17 -18.34 13.36
N ARG A 121 -10.64 -18.87 12.22
CA ARG A 121 -11.58 -20.01 12.19
C ARG A 121 -11.00 -21.25 12.85
N GLN A 122 -9.73 -21.52 12.61
CA GLN A 122 -9.03 -22.63 13.23
C GLN A 122 -8.90 -22.47 14.75
N MET A 123 -8.71 -21.24 15.26
CA MET A 123 -8.68 -20.95 16.70
C MET A 123 -10.06 -21.01 17.34
N HIS A 124 -11.10 -20.59 16.61
CA HIS A 124 -12.46 -20.43 17.10
C HIS A 124 -13.42 -21.40 16.37
N ARG A 125 -13.13 -22.70 16.46
CA ARG A 125 -13.91 -23.74 15.74
C ARG A 125 -15.35 -23.87 16.23
N ALA A 126 -15.59 -23.65 17.53
CA ALA A 126 -16.90 -23.86 18.15
C ALA A 126 -17.82 -22.63 18.09
N ASP A 127 -17.25 -21.44 17.88
CA ASP A 127 -17.97 -20.16 17.89
C ASP A 127 -17.24 -19.18 16.96
N THR A 128 -17.91 -18.65 15.95
CA THR A 128 -17.33 -17.68 15.00
C THR A 128 -17.51 -16.24 15.45
N ALA A 129 -18.30 -15.95 16.49
CA ALA A 129 -18.50 -14.59 16.99
C ALA A 129 -17.19 -13.86 17.35
N PRO A 130 -16.16 -14.52 17.94
CA PRO A 130 -14.88 -13.88 18.21
C PRO A 130 -14.14 -13.42 16.94
N ILE A 131 -14.34 -14.09 15.81
CA ILE A 131 -13.65 -13.79 14.55
C ILE A 131 -13.99 -12.36 14.10
N LYS A 132 -15.27 -11.97 14.18
CA LYS A 132 -15.75 -10.63 13.79
C LYS A 132 -15.13 -9.51 14.62
N ASN A 133 -14.80 -9.80 15.88
CA ASN A 133 -14.22 -8.82 16.81
C ASN A 133 -12.68 -8.82 16.81
N GLN A 134 -12.06 -9.91 16.36
CA GLN A 134 -10.61 -10.07 16.36
C GLN A 134 -9.96 -9.79 15.00
N PHE A 135 -10.72 -9.86 13.91
CA PHE A 135 -10.20 -9.50 12.60
C PHE A 135 -9.91 -7.99 12.52
N ASP A 136 -8.63 -7.65 12.46
CA ASP A 136 -8.16 -6.27 12.38
C ASP A 136 -7.50 -6.00 11.02
N PHE A 137 -8.32 -5.48 10.09
CA PHE A 137 -7.86 -5.10 8.76
C PHE A 137 -6.74 -4.04 8.82
N ALA A 138 -6.79 -3.09 9.76
CA ALA A 138 -5.84 -1.99 9.79
C ALA A 138 -4.42 -2.49 10.12
N SER A 139 -4.31 -3.38 11.11
CA SER A 139 -3.05 -4.02 11.46
C SER A 139 -2.53 -4.92 10.34
N LEU A 140 -3.42 -5.70 9.71
CA LEU A 140 -3.07 -6.61 8.61
C LEU A 140 -2.53 -5.83 7.40
N TYR A 141 -3.23 -4.78 6.99
CA TYR A 141 -2.85 -3.94 5.85
C TYR A 141 -1.55 -3.19 6.12
N GLN A 142 -1.33 -2.71 7.35
CA GLN A 142 -0.08 -2.08 7.73
C GLN A 142 1.08 -3.07 7.71
N SER A 143 0.89 -4.31 8.16
CA SER A 143 1.92 -5.35 8.07
C SER A 143 2.30 -5.63 6.63
N TRP A 144 1.33 -5.79 5.73
CA TRP A 144 1.60 -5.99 4.30
C TRP A 144 2.38 -4.81 3.68
N LEU A 145 1.99 -3.58 4.00
CA LEU A 145 2.69 -2.37 3.57
C LEU A 145 4.15 -2.35 4.06
N ASP A 146 4.36 -2.71 5.32
CA ASP A 146 5.67 -2.78 5.95
C ASP A 146 6.54 -3.90 5.33
N ASP A 147 5.95 -5.07 5.06
CA ASP A 147 6.65 -6.20 4.43
C ASP A 147 7.02 -5.91 2.96
N SER A 148 6.26 -5.03 2.30
CA SER A 148 6.58 -4.54 0.95
C SER A 148 7.69 -3.49 0.92
N ALA A 149 8.10 -2.98 2.09
CA ALA A 149 9.03 -1.86 2.17
C ALA A 149 10.48 -2.29 1.91
N ARG A 150 11.17 -1.53 1.06
CA ARG A 150 12.55 -1.82 0.65
C ARG A 150 13.35 -0.55 0.46
N ILE A 151 14.66 -0.64 0.68
CA ILE A 151 15.60 0.44 0.38
C ILE A 151 16.27 0.15 -0.96
N ALA A 152 16.35 1.16 -1.82
CA ALA A 152 17.06 1.09 -3.09
C ALA A 152 18.51 0.65 -2.89
N THR A 153 19.00 -0.22 -3.77
CA THR A 153 20.42 -0.58 -3.80
C THR A 153 21.26 0.57 -4.33
N THR A 154 20.72 1.33 -5.29
CA THR A 154 21.35 2.53 -5.86
C THR A 154 21.51 3.60 -4.78
N ALA A 155 22.74 4.06 -4.63
CA ALA A 155 23.11 5.11 -3.69
C ALA A 155 23.51 6.37 -4.46
N HIS A 156 22.98 7.52 -4.03
CA HIS A 156 23.31 8.82 -4.57
C HIS A 156 24.18 9.59 -3.58
N THR A 157 25.21 10.26 -4.09
CA THR A 157 26.10 11.08 -3.28
C THR A 157 25.66 12.54 -3.36
N TYR A 158 25.48 13.19 -2.20
CA TYR A 158 25.12 14.60 -2.11
C TYR A 158 26.13 15.37 -1.24
N PRO A 159 27.08 16.10 -1.86
CA PRO A 159 28.01 16.94 -1.12
C PRO A 159 27.34 18.25 -0.67
N HIS A 160 27.49 18.61 0.61
CA HIS A 160 26.96 19.84 1.19
C HIS A 160 27.73 20.23 2.46
N ASN A 161 28.19 21.48 2.54
CA ASN A 161 28.89 22.05 3.71
C ASN A 161 29.97 21.12 4.29
N HIS A 162 30.91 20.69 3.44
CA HIS A 162 32.01 19.76 3.80
C HIS A 162 31.58 18.37 4.27
N THR A 163 30.28 18.07 4.24
CA THR A 163 29.71 16.75 4.51
C THR A 163 29.29 16.11 3.20
N THR A 164 29.42 14.80 3.12
CA THR A 164 28.91 14.02 1.99
C THR A 164 27.84 13.09 2.49
N PHE A 165 26.60 13.30 2.05
CA PHE A 165 25.50 12.41 2.36
C PHE A 165 25.43 11.27 1.34
N THR A 166 25.10 10.07 1.81
CA THR A 166 24.72 8.96 0.92
C THR A 166 23.22 8.74 1.04
N VAL A 167 22.50 8.98 -0.05
CA VAL A 167 21.05 8.95 -0.11
C VAL A 167 20.59 7.71 -0.87
N ARG A 168 19.67 6.95 -0.29
CA ARG A 168 18.96 5.85 -0.96
C ARG A 168 17.47 6.09 -0.86
N THR A 169 16.72 5.77 -1.91
CA THR A 169 15.25 5.86 -1.88
C THR A 169 14.67 4.71 -1.08
N VAL A 170 13.63 4.99 -0.29
CA VAL A 170 12.79 3.99 0.38
C VAL A 170 11.50 3.83 -0.41
N TYR A 171 11.12 2.59 -0.65
CA TYR A 171 9.94 2.18 -1.39
C TYR A 171 9.02 1.34 -0.52
N ASN A 172 7.74 1.27 -0.88
CA ASN A 172 6.79 0.21 -0.49
C ASN A 172 5.97 -0.22 -1.72
N ALA A 173 4.89 -0.97 -1.51
CA ALA A 173 3.97 -1.42 -2.56
C ALA A 173 3.39 -0.29 -3.43
N TYR A 174 3.34 0.93 -2.91
CA TYR A 174 2.83 2.11 -3.62
C TYR A 174 3.93 3.00 -4.20
N GLY A 175 5.17 2.52 -4.24
CA GLY A 175 6.30 3.26 -4.79
C GLY A 175 7.07 4.00 -3.72
N ARG A 176 7.56 5.19 -4.06
CA ARG A 176 8.55 5.93 -3.25
C ARG A 176 7.88 6.57 -2.03
N VAL A 177 8.39 6.29 -0.84
CA VAL A 177 7.84 6.81 0.42
C VAL A 177 8.81 7.72 1.17
N GLY A 178 10.10 7.69 0.85
CA GLY A 178 11.08 8.53 1.52
C GLY A 178 12.52 8.23 1.14
N LEU A 179 13.43 8.66 1.99
CA LEU A 179 14.88 8.54 1.82
C LEU A 179 15.51 7.91 3.06
N ALA A 180 16.51 7.05 2.86
CA ALA A 180 17.47 6.64 3.87
C ALA A 180 18.77 7.41 3.63
N VAL A 181 19.07 8.37 4.50
CA VAL A 181 20.21 9.28 4.35
C VAL A 181 21.28 8.92 5.37
N HIS A 182 22.45 8.49 4.88
CA HIS A 182 23.62 8.32 5.73
C HIS A 182 24.24 9.70 5.96
N THR A 183 24.25 10.10 7.22
CA THR A 183 24.86 11.32 7.75
C THR A 183 26.10 10.96 8.57
N PRO A 184 26.90 11.94 9.01
CA PRO A 184 28.03 11.68 9.92
C PRO A 184 27.62 11.02 11.25
N THR A 185 26.36 11.15 11.67
CA THR A 185 25.87 10.64 12.95
C THR A 185 25.09 9.33 12.84
N GLY A 186 24.88 8.80 11.63
CA GLY A 186 24.15 7.55 11.40
C GLY A 186 23.24 7.60 10.18
N VAL A 187 22.22 6.74 10.18
CA VAL A 187 21.20 6.73 9.13
C VAL A 187 19.95 7.44 9.64
N GLU A 188 19.48 8.42 8.88
CA GLU A 188 18.23 9.12 9.12
C GLU A 188 17.22 8.78 8.03
N TYR A 189 15.99 8.47 8.44
CA TYR A 189 14.90 8.16 7.51
C TYR A 189 14.00 9.37 7.36
N VAL A 190 13.77 9.78 6.12
CA VAL A 190 13.14 11.06 5.78
C VAL A 190 11.90 10.80 4.93
N ALA A 191 10.74 11.22 5.39
CA ALA A 191 9.49 11.12 4.64
C ALA A 191 9.35 12.29 3.66
N ASP A 192 8.94 11.99 2.42
CA ASP A 192 8.58 12.99 1.41
C ASP A 192 7.13 12.73 0.94
N SER A 193 6.18 13.43 1.55
CA SER A 193 4.74 13.24 1.30
C SER A 193 4.29 13.67 -0.10
N ARG A 194 5.12 14.43 -0.83
CA ARG A 194 4.79 14.87 -2.20
C ARG A 194 4.71 13.71 -3.20
N LEU A 195 5.31 12.58 -2.85
CA LEU A 195 5.35 11.39 -3.70
C LEU A 195 4.43 10.28 -3.24
N ALA A 196 3.57 10.54 -2.24
CA ALA A 196 2.55 9.61 -1.84
C ALA A 196 1.70 9.24 -3.06
N CYS A 197 1.63 7.95 -3.36
CA CYS A 197 0.78 7.46 -4.45
C CYS A 197 -0.68 7.79 -4.12
N PRO A 198 -1.39 8.54 -4.97
CA PRO A 198 -2.78 8.88 -4.72
C PRO A 198 -3.65 7.62 -4.54
N ALA A 199 -3.34 6.53 -5.26
CA ALA A 199 -4.11 5.28 -5.23
C ALA A 199 -3.97 4.51 -3.90
N ALA A 200 -2.98 4.83 -3.06
CA ALA A 200 -2.76 4.12 -1.80
C ALA A 200 -3.96 4.20 -0.83
N HIS A 201 -4.63 5.36 -0.79
CA HIS A 201 -5.83 5.54 0.03
C HIS A 201 -7.04 4.83 -0.55
N TYR A 202 -7.23 4.92 -1.87
CA TYR A 202 -8.32 4.22 -2.54
C TYR A 202 -8.23 2.70 -2.33
N MET A 203 -7.05 2.11 -2.57
CA MET A 203 -6.84 0.67 -2.44
C MET A 203 -7.02 0.20 -0.99
N ARG A 204 -6.51 0.95 -0.01
CA ARG A 204 -6.74 0.64 1.41
C ARG A 204 -8.23 0.59 1.73
N ASP A 205 -8.97 1.60 1.31
CA ASP A 205 -10.39 1.73 1.62
C ASP A 205 -11.23 0.66 0.89
N LEU A 206 -10.89 0.33 -0.36
CA LEU A 206 -11.49 -0.78 -1.10
C LEU A 206 -11.24 -2.12 -0.39
N CYS A 207 -9.99 -2.44 -0.06
CA CYS A 207 -9.66 -3.68 0.64
C CYS A 207 -10.35 -3.77 2.01
N ARG A 208 -10.45 -2.65 2.75
CA ARG A 208 -11.18 -2.59 4.02
C ARG A 208 -12.64 -2.96 3.82
N ASP A 209 -13.30 -2.37 2.84
CA ASP A 209 -14.72 -2.57 2.62
C ASP A 209 -15.01 -4.02 2.18
N VAL A 210 -14.21 -4.56 1.26
CA VAL A 210 -14.32 -5.96 0.81
C VAL A 210 -14.11 -6.93 1.97
N THR A 211 -13.05 -6.73 2.77
CA THR A 211 -12.76 -7.62 3.91
C THR A 211 -13.81 -7.49 5.02
N THR A 212 -14.40 -6.30 5.21
CA THR A 212 -15.54 -6.11 6.11
C THR A 212 -16.75 -6.89 5.62
N ALA A 213 -17.08 -6.81 4.33
CA ALA A 213 -18.17 -7.57 3.73
C ALA A 213 -17.94 -9.09 3.85
N LEU A 214 -16.72 -9.57 3.61
CA LEU A 214 -16.36 -10.98 3.79
C LEU A 214 -16.59 -11.45 5.23
N VAL A 215 -16.10 -10.69 6.22
CA VAL A 215 -16.29 -11.00 7.65
C VAL A 215 -17.77 -11.05 8.04
N GLN A 216 -18.60 -10.19 7.44
CA GLN A 216 -20.04 -10.16 7.68
C GLN A 216 -20.77 -11.35 7.04
N ALA A 217 -20.38 -11.71 5.81
CA ALA A 217 -20.98 -12.79 5.02
C ALA A 217 -20.66 -14.18 5.54
N LEU A 218 -19.50 -14.37 6.20
CA LEU A 218 -19.06 -15.68 6.69
C LEU A 218 -20.06 -16.25 7.71
N GLU A 219 -20.57 -17.43 7.39
CA GLU A 219 -21.47 -18.20 8.24
C GLU A 219 -20.77 -18.69 9.52
N SER A 220 -21.59 -18.95 10.55
CA SER A 220 -21.13 -19.55 11.81
C SER A 220 -20.82 -21.04 11.69
#